data_AF-A0A2N3PVI2-F1
#
_entry.id   AF-A0A2N3PVI2-F1
#
_cell.length_a   1.000
_cell.length_b   1.000
_cell.length_c   1.000
_cell.angle_alpha   90.00
_cell.angle_beta   90.00
_cell.angle_gamma   90.00
#
_symmetry.space_group_name_H-M   'P 1'
#
loop_
_entity.id
_entity.type
_entity.pdbx_description
1 polymer ?
#
loop_
_entity_poly.entity_id
_entity_poly.type
_entity_poly.pdbx_seq_one_letter_code
_entity_poly.pdbx_strand_id
1 'polypeptide(L)'
;MFSKGIDIVLKKYGMEFLRPLSVFAACFFVFGQAVAHVNTGDQDLPLRALGYEDGVILSPKNKSITLFFPVENWRSKPRRVDIRLDVEFSSLLDNYSSLTVLAGNVPVATIAKSNGTSQRVSVPLPANIITGPYLRVTLAGDAALSRVNCFDSFRESAWIVVHPGSSLHLTDYALSISPLPWDVWNSLTGTVRLGLPARPSSDEYAAGLRVAADMVRRGRQIAIVDAASDDADIVIDGSDPAQPRLRQSPKRPDSQLVIASEAQARALTVSSEFFAGSEPPPIFTVTQSPPLDGDRISLERLGLTTETRTFSSSTRIDIPLDMMVMPRGKIPTELVLFGQGSVLPKNELIILDYLVNDTLVKSEEMSDAILLNGLTLPIPREMLHRNNRISLEVRRLSSKSACQSEEPGLFQIRKGSYFAISKQDWQGNDIVDWVVNRDSSLNVVLSGSPTVDRASVPLVARLIADGVSPSSAIQVAFADQARPLGEKFIYVGDKVPPGALRFPVSLDRGRVAFTLGLTGEAISFTPGGRLTLVQRGKKQAYDGLWVYPGSSESMSGTQALGGAGDIGLYSGIASPRALQSSQREFSIEYAQAEDLAAFLNRYRVILLIGAWLTLTVIILYLVLRSRRSGAARKS
;
A
#
# COMPACT_ATOMS: atom_id res chain seq x y z
N MET A 1 9.93 -15.52 60.51
CA MET A 1 11.24 -16.14 60.21
C MET A 1 11.38 -16.06 58.69
N PHE A 2 12.49 -15.51 58.17
CA PHE A 2 12.68 -14.95 56.80
C PHE A 2 12.16 -13.51 56.57
N SER A 3 12.75 -12.54 57.28
CA SER A 3 12.90 -11.14 56.82
C SER A 3 14.02 -10.45 57.61
N LYS A 4 15.22 -11.03 57.58
CA LYS A 4 16.45 -10.52 58.24
C LYS A 4 17.70 -10.85 57.42
N GLY A 5 17.64 -10.69 56.09
CA GLY A 5 18.67 -11.21 55.19
C GLY A 5 19.17 -10.27 54.08
N ILE A 6 18.81 -8.97 54.07
CA ILE A 6 19.31 -8.02 53.05
C ILE A 6 19.54 -6.64 53.71
N ASP A 7 20.32 -6.61 54.78
CA ASP A 7 20.73 -5.34 55.42
C ASP A 7 22.24 -5.30 55.76
N ILE A 8 23.04 -6.22 55.19
CA ILE A 8 24.48 -6.37 55.49
C ILE A 8 25.38 -6.11 54.27
N VAL A 9 24.89 -5.48 53.19
CA VAL A 9 25.75 -5.18 52.01
C VAL A 9 25.95 -3.68 51.73
N LEU A 10 25.13 -2.77 52.28
CA LEU A 10 25.23 -1.33 51.97
C LEU A 10 25.99 -0.47 52.98
N LYS A 11 26.70 -1.09 53.94
CA LYS A 11 27.52 -0.37 54.94
C LYS A 11 28.99 -0.17 54.55
N LYS A 12 29.38 -0.53 53.32
CA LYS A 12 30.78 -0.39 52.84
C LYS A 12 31.06 0.83 51.95
N TYR A 13 30.03 1.61 51.58
CA TYR A 13 30.20 2.82 50.78
C TYR A 13 29.47 3.98 51.44
N GLY A 14 30.17 4.65 52.36
CA GLY A 14 29.65 5.81 53.08
C GLY A 14 29.23 6.92 52.11
N MET A 15 27.92 7.16 52.03
CA MET A 15 27.35 8.40 51.52
C MET A 15 26.24 8.82 52.46
N GLU A 16 26.47 9.93 53.15
CA GLU A 16 25.49 10.63 53.97
C GLU A 16 24.46 11.31 53.05
N PHE A 17 23.18 11.12 53.33
CA PHE A 17 22.14 12.02 52.86
C PHE A 17 21.26 12.44 54.02
N LEU A 18 21.34 13.73 54.35
CA LEU A 18 20.49 14.44 55.29
C LEU A 18 19.03 14.46 54.81
N ARG A 19 18.13 14.16 55.73
CA ARG A 19 16.68 14.46 55.75
C ARG A 19 16.44 15.35 57.00
N PRO A 20 15.21 15.85 57.30
CA PRO A 20 14.03 16.22 56.50
C PRO A 20 13.44 17.59 56.96
N LEU A 21 12.37 18.09 56.32
CA LEU A 21 11.06 18.40 56.95
C LEU A 21 10.17 19.31 56.08
N SER A 22 8.86 19.14 56.28
CA SER A 22 7.74 20.02 55.92
C SER A 22 7.26 20.03 54.46
N VAL A 23 6.07 19.44 54.27
CA VAL A 23 4.86 19.97 53.60
C VAL A 23 4.07 18.76 53.09
N PHE A 24 3.29 18.16 54.00
CA PHE A 24 2.32 17.10 53.72
C PHE A 24 0.98 17.54 54.31
N ALA A 25 0.37 18.59 53.75
CA ALA A 25 -1.00 19.01 54.07
C ALA A 25 -1.49 20.13 53.12
N ALA A 26 -1.69 19.83 51.84
CA ALA A 26 -2.60 20.57 50.92
C ALA A 26 -2.45 20.01 49.50
N CYS A 27 -3.18 18.94 49.16
CA CYS A 27 -3.51 18.55 47.78
C CYS A 27 -4.51 17.37 47.77
N PHE A 28 -5.57 17.48 48.58
CA PHE A 28 -6.79 16.70 48.40
C PHE A 28 -7.88 17.72 48.04
N PHE A 29 -8.72 17.41 47.05
CA PHE A 29 -9.57 18.30 46.21
C PHE A 29 -8.76 18.95 45.07
N VAL A 30 -8.85 18.51 43.81
CA VAL A 30 -10.05 18.25 42.98
C VAL A 30 -9.76 17.10 42.01
N PHE A 31 -10.21 15.88 42.33
CA PHE A 31 -10.48 14.87 41.29
C PHE A 31 -11.96 14.98 40.97
N GLY A 32 -12.29 15.69 39.88
CA GLY A 32 -13.58 15.52 39.23
C GLY A 32 -13.63 14.10 38.68
N GLN A 33 -14.18 13.17 39.46
CA GLN A 33 -14.52 11.85 38.94
C GLN A 33 -15.65 12.06 37.93
N ALA A 34 -15.31 11.97 36.65
CA ALA A 34 -16.30 11.60 35.64
C ALA A 34 -16.79 10.21 36.02
N VAL A 35 -17.95 10.15 36.66
CA VAL A 35 -18.68 8.91 36.89
C VAL A 35 -19.08 8.40 35.51
N ALA A 36 -18.26 7.51 34.94
CA ALA A 36 -18.64 6.77 33.75
C ALA A 36 -19.86 5.92 34.13
N HIS A 37 -21.03 6.29 33.61
CA HIS A 37 -22.22 5.45 33.71
C HIS A 37 -21.92 4.12 33.02
N VAL A 38 -21.74 3.07 33.82
CA VAL A 38 -21.65 1.69 33.32
C VAL A 38 -23.07 1.25 33.01
N ASN A 39 -23.48 1.38 31.76
CA ASN A 39 -24.69 0.73 31.28
C ASN A 39 -24.39 -0.77 31.13
N THR A 40 -24.82 -1.56 32.10
CA THR A 40 -24.92 -3.01 31.94
C THR A 40 -26.14 -3.29 31.07
N GLY A 41 -25.93 -3.86 29.89
CA GLY A 41 -27.02 -4.18 28.97
C GLY A 41 -26.57 -5.14 27.88
N ASP A 42 -27.55 -5.67 27.17
CA ASP A 42 -27.30 -6.46 25.97
C ASP A 42 -26.70 -5.58 24.88
N GLN A 43 -25.68 -6.09 24.20
CA GLN A 43 -25.00 -5.38 23.13
C GLN A 43 -24.89 -6.23 21.88
N ASP A 44 -25.18 -5.62 20.73
CA ASP A 44 -24.91 -6.18 19.42
C ASP A 44 -23.72 -5.46 18.77
N LEU A 45 -22.73 -6.22 18.33
CA LEU A 45 -21.64 -5.76 17.48
C LEU A 45 -21.88 -6.27 16.04
N PRO A 46 -22.54 -5.48 15.17
CA PRO A 46 -22.91 -5.90 13.83
C PRO A 46 -21.71 -5.93 12.88
N LEU A 47 -21.78 -6.71 11.79
CA LEU A 47 -20.71 -6.83 10.81
C LEU A 47 -20.34 -5.50 10.15
N ARG A 48 -21.32 -4.61 9.90
CA ARG A 48 -21.05 -3.25 9.41
C ARG A 48 -20.10 -2.45 10.31
N ALA A 49 -20.18 -2.63 11.63
CA ALA A 49 -19.28 -1.94 12.56
C ALA A 49 -17.83 -2.45 12.48
N LEU A 50 -17.62 -3.61 11.85
CA LEU A 50 -16.29 -4.17 11.55
C LEU A 50 -15.81 -3.81 10.13
N GLY A 51 -16.54 -2.93 9.42
CA GLY A 51 -16.21 -2.49 8.07
C GLY A 51 -16.85 -3.32 6.94
N TYR A 52 -17.77 -4.24 7.25
CA TYR A 52 -18.52 -5.02 6.25
C TYR A 52 -19.88 -4.37 5.97
N GLU A 53 -19.89 -3.19 5.36
CA GLU A 53 -21.11 -2.40 5.10
C GLU A 53 -22.14 -3.15 4.24
N ASP A 54 -21.66 -3.92 3.26
CA ASP A 54 -22.49 -4.73 2.36
C ASP A 54 -22.65 -6.19 2.81
N GLY A 55 -22.11 -6.54 3.98
CA GLY A 55 -22.07 -7.91 4.48
C GLY A 55 -20.92 -8.74 3.86
N VAL A 56 -21.13 -10.04 3.75
CA VAL A 56 -20.14 -10.98 3.21
C VAL A 56 -20.79 -11.88 2.16
N ILE A 57 -20.11 -12.05 1.03
CA ILE A 57 -20.54 -12.95 -0.05
C ILE A 57 -19.56 -14.11 -0.15
N LEU A 58 -20.06 -15.32 0.09
CA LEU A 58 -19.33 -16.57 -0.14
C LEU A 58 -19.77 -17.14 -1.49
N SER A 59 -18.79 -17.51 -2.31
CA SER A 59 -19.02 -18.10 -3.64
C SER A 59 -18.17 -19.36 -3.79
N PRO A 60 -18.37 -20.18 -4.83
CA PRO A 60 -17.49 -21.32 -5.08
C PRO A 60 -16.00 -20.97 -5.17
N LYS A 61 -15.66 -19.73 -5.54
CA LYS A 61 -14.29 -19.19 -5.54
C LYS A 61 -13.83 -18.79 -4.13
N ASN A 62 -14.70 -18.15 -3.35
CA ASN A 62 -14.43 -17.68 -1.99
C ASN A 62 -15.29 -18.44 -0.99
N LYS A 63 -14.84 -19.66 -0.64
CA LYS A 63 -15.62 -20.59 0.19
C LYS A 63 -15.63 -20.21 1.67
N SER A 64 -14.74 -19.34 2.13
CA SER A 64 -14.73 -18.93 3.54
C SER A 64 -14.23 -17.52 3.74
N ILE A 65 -14.65 -16.92 4.86
CA ILE A 65 -14.12 -15.68 5.39
C ILE A 65 -13.79 -15.85 6.87
N THR A 66 -12.79 -15.14 7.38
CA THR A 66 -12.52 -15.06 8.82
C THR A 66 -12.80 -13.64 9.31
N LEU A 67 -13.63 -13.54 10.35
CA LEU A 67 -14.01 -12.32 11.04
C LEU A 67 -13.30 -12.27 12.40
N PHE A 68 -12.91 -11.06 12.81
CA PHE A 68 -12.24 -10.83 14.09
C PHE A 68 -13.05 -9.83 14.91
N PHE A 69 -13.61 -10.28 16.02
CA PHE A 69 -14.33 -9.43 16.96
C PHE A 69 -13.40 -9.03 18.11
N PRO A 70 -13.22 -7.74 18.43
CA PRO A 70 -12.38 -7.30 19.53
C PRO A 70 -12.98 -7.70 20.89
N VAL A 71 -12.14 -8.33 21.71
CA VAL A 71 -12.46 -8.91 23.03
C VAL A 71 -11.64 -8.24 24.15
N GLU A 72 -10.50 -7.64 23.82
CA GLU A 72 -9.58 -7.01 24.77
C GLU A 72 -10.23 -5.94 25.66
N ASN A 73 -11.29 -5.29 25.17
CA ASN A 73 -12.02 -4.26 25.90
C ASN A 73 -13.08 -4.84 26.88
N TRP A 74 -13.12 -6.17 27.05
CA TRP A 74 -14.06 -6.88 27.92
C TRP A 74 -13.66 -6.84 29.39
N ARG A 75 -14.11 -5.81 30.14
CA ARG A 75 -13.90 -5.67 31.60
C ARG A 75 -14.40 -6.88 32.39
N SER A 76 -15.47 -7.53 31.94
CA SER A 76 -15.98 -8.79 32.48
C SER A 76 -16.18 -9.79 31.35
N LYS A 77 -15.96 -11.08 31.64
CA LYS A 77 -16.32 -12.14 30.68
C LYS A 77 -17.85 -12.09 30.48
N PRO A 78 -18.34 -11.95 29.24
CA PRO A 78 -19.78 -11.99 28.98
C PRO A 78 -20.35 -13.33 29.45
N ARG A 79 -21.57 -13.29 30.00
CA ARG A 79 -22.24 -14.50 30.49
C ARG A 79 -22.64 -15.43 29.36
N ARG A 80 -23.00 -14.84 28.22
CA ARG A 80 -23.37 -15.53 27.00
C ARG A 80 -22.90 -14.72 25.80
N VAL A 81 -22.41 -15.44 24.80
CA VAL A 81 -22.00 -14.88 23.51
C VAL A 81 -22.70 -15.69 22.44
N ASP A 82 -23.47 -15.03 21.58
CA ASP A 82 -24.12 -15.66 20.43
C ASP A 82 -23.71 -14.90 19.16
N ILE A 83 -23.51 -15.61 18.05
CA ILE A 83 -23.46 -14.96 16.73
C ILE A 83 -24.83 -15.08 16.07
N ARG A 84 -25.44 -13.94 15.78
CA ARG A 84 -26.71 -13.81 15.07
C ARG A 84 -26.41 -13.60 13.60
N LEU A 85 -26.77 -14.57 12.77
CA LEU A 85 -26.53 -14.56 11.33
C LEU A 85 -27.85 -14.39 10.59
N ASP A 86 -27.92 -13.41 9.70
CA ASP A 86 -28.95 -13.29 8.68
C ASP A 86 -28.34 -13.70 7.33
N VAL A 87 -28.71 -14.89 6.86
CA VAL A 87 -28.05 -15.58 5.75
C VAL A 87 -29.03 -15.73 4.60
N GLU A 88 -28.56 -15.51 3.39
CA GLU A 88 -29.31 -15.73 2.16
C GLU A 88 -28.56 -16.66 1.22
N PHE A 89 -29.24 -17.70 0.73
CA PHE A 89 -28.75 -18.67 -0.22
C PHE A 89 -29.34 -18.40 -1.60
N SER A 90 -28.50 -18.42 -2.64
CA SER A 90 -28.95 -18.34 -4.03
C SER A 90 -29.95 -19.45 -4.38
N SER A 91 -30.93 -19.12 -5.22
CA SER A 91 -31.92 -20.09 -5.73
C SER A 91 -31.29 -21.18 -6.62
N LEU A 92 -30.05 -20.98 -7.07
CA LEU A 92 -29.28 -21.96 -7.84
C LEU A 92 -28.73 -23.11 -6.98
N LEU A 93 -28.69 -22.92 -5.66
CA LEU A 93 -28.13 -23.87 -4.72
C LEU A 93 -29.09 -25.02 -4.38
N ASP A 94 -28.56 -26.24 -4.34
CA ASP A 94 -29.25 -27.44 -3.86
C ASP A 94 -29.40 -27.41 -2.32
N ASN A 95 -30.33 -28.21 -1.82
CA ASN A 95 -30.63 -28.35 -0.39
C ASN A 95 -29.49 -28.98 0.43
N TYR A 96 -28.45 -29.51 -0.23
CA TYR A 96 -27.21 -29.94 0.42
C TYR A 96 -26.24 -28.80 0.72
N SER A 97 -26.52 -27.58 0.24
CA SER A 97 -25.68 -26.42 0.53
C SER A 97 -25.76 -26.03 2.01
N SER A 98 -24.66 -25.54 2.58
CA SER A 98 -24.61 -25.17 3.98
C SER A 98 -23.63 -24.05 4.29
N LEU A 99 -23.78 -23.44 5.45
CA LEU A 99 -22.85 -22.48 6.04
C LEU A 99 -22.36 -23.03 7.38
N THR A 100 -21.08 -23.36 7.47
CA THR A 100 -20.41 -23.77 8.71
C THR A 100 -19.81 -22.57 9.42
N VAL A 101 -20.11 -22.43 10.70
CA VAL A 101 -19.53 -21.42 11.59
C VAL A 101 -18.45 -22.09 12.42
N LEU A 102 -17.23 -21.57 12.36
CA LEU A 102 -16.12 -21.99 13.22
C LEU A 102 -15.75 -20.85 14.16
N ALA A 103 -15.60 -21.12 15.44
CA ALA A 103 -15.08 -20.17 16.40
C ALA A 103 -13.72 -20.67 16.92
N GLY A 104 -12.67 -19.87 16.80
CA GLY A 104 -11.32 -20.30 17.15
C GLY A 104 -10.88 -21.60 16.45
N ASN A 105 -11.26 -21.76 15.19
CA ASN A 105 -11.05 -22.96 14.35
C ASN A 105 -11.81 -24.23 14.78
N VAL A 106 -12.71 -24.14 15.76
CA VAL A 106 -13.60 -25.24 16.15
C VAL A 106 -14.97 -25.02 15.48
N PRO A 107 -15.50 -25.98 14.70
CA PRO A 107 -16.85 -25.86 14.16
C PRO A 107 -17.87 -25.86 15.31
N VAL A 108 -18.67 -24.80 15.38
CA VAL A 108 -19.68 -24.59 16.45
C VAL A 108 -21.11 -24.75 15.93
N ALA A 109 -21.34 -24.56 14.63
CA ALA A 109 -22.62 -24.81 13.98
C ALA A 109 -22.46 -25.04 12.48
N THR A 110 -23.44 -25.74 11.90
CA THR A 110 -23.60 -25.86 10.45
C THR A 110 -25.06 -25.60 10.11
N ILE A 111 -25.30 -24.59 9.27
CA ILE A 111 -26.61 -24.09 8.88
C ILE A 111 -26.89 -24.60 7.48
N ALA A 112 -27.79 -25.57 7.35
CA ALA A 112 -28.18 -26.10 6.04
C ALA A 112 -29.16 -25.15 5.33
N LYS A 113 -29.05 -25.07 4.01
CA LYS A 113 -30.04 -24.39 3.18
C LYS A 113 -31.42 -25.04 3.39
N SER A 114 -32.41 -24.22 3.71
CA SER A 114 -33.81 -24.62 3.84
C SER A 114 -34.55 -24.33 2.52
N ASN A 115 -35.83 -24.67 2.46
CA ASN A 115 -36.63 -24.41 1.26
C ASN A 115 -36.81 -22.91 0.93
N GLY A 116 -36.44 -22.00 1.85
CA GLY A 116 -36.41 -20.55 1.62
C GLY A 116 -35.03 -20.04 1.21
N THR A 117 -34.97 -18.85 0.62
CA THR A 117 -33.69 -18.20 0.28
C THR A 117 -33.05 -17.55 1.50
N SER A 118 -33.81 -17.04 2.47
CA SER A 118 -33.27 -16.35 3.66
C SER A 118 -33.54 -17.08 4.97
N GLN A 119 -32.59 -17.02 5.90
CA GLN A 119 -32.64 -17.62 7.23
C GLN A 119 -31.97 -16.72 8.26
N ARG A 120 -32.61 -16.58 9.44
CA ARG A 120 -31.97 -15.98 10.62
C ARG A 120 -31.67 -17.06 11.66
N VAL A 121 -30.41 -17.14 12.08
CA VAL A 121 -29.93 -18.15 13.02
C VAL A 121 -29.12 -17.50 14.12
N SER A 122 -29.34 -17.91 15.37
CA SER A 122 -28.50 -17.53 16.51
C SER A 122 -27.67 -18.73 16.93
N VAL A 123 -26.35 -18.61 16.85
CA VAL A 123 -25.41 -19.68 17.17
C VAL A 123 -24.69 -19.34 18.47
N PRO A 124 -24.89 -20.10 19.56
CA PRO A 124 -24.18 -19.87 20.80
C PRO A 124 -22.69 -20.20 20.64
N LEU A 125 -21.82 -19.32 21.14
CA LEU A 125 -20.38 -19.50 21.12
C LEU A 125 -19.88 -20.01 22.48
N PRO A 126 -19.08 -21.09 22.51
CA PRO A 126 -18.46 -21.58 23.74
C PRO A 126 -17.56 -20.53 24.40
N ALA A 127 -17.76 -20.28 25.70
CA ALA A 127 -17.01 -19.26 26.44
C ALA A 127 -15.49 -19.54 26.52
N ASN A 128 -15.08 -20.79 26.36
CA ASN A 128 -13.68 -21.22 26.36
C ASN A 128 -12.93 -20.91 25.07
N ILE A 129 -13.61 -20.48 24.00
CA ILE A 129 -12.99 -20.10 22.72
C ILE A 129 -12.45 -18.66 22.75
N ILE A 130 -12.86 -17.88 23.75
CA ILE A 130 -12.40 -16.51 23.97
C ILE A 130 -11.09 -16.56 24.77
N THR A 131 -9.98 -16.78 24.10
CA THR A 131 -8.65 -16.97 24.73
C THR A 131 -7.67 -15.83 24.49
N GLY A 132 -8.06 -14.83 23.69
CA GLY A 132 -7.17 -13.76 23.27
C GLY A 132 -7.88 -12.43 23.04
N PRO A 133 -7.17 -11.46 22.46
CA PRO A 133 -7.65 -10.10 22.28
C PRO A 133 -8.74 -9.96 21.22
N TYR A 134 -8.86 -10.96 20.36
CA TYR A 134 -9.89 -11.08 19.35
C TYR A 134 -10.55 -12.46 19.43
N LEU A 135 -11.85 -12.49 19.18
CA LEU A 135 -12.62 -13.70 18.94
C LEU A 135 -12.65 -13.92 17.43
N ARG A 136 -11.96 -14.96 17.00
CA ARG A 136 -11.91 -15.39 15.61
C ARG A 136 -13.16 -16.20 15.27
N VAL A 137 -13.93 -15.75 14.28
CA VAL A 137 -15.07 -16.49 13.74
C VAL A 137 -14.91 -16.68 12.24
N THR A 138 -14.81 -17.92 11.77
CA THR A 138 -14.73 -18.25 10.35
C THR A 138 -16.10 -18.71 9.86
N LEU A 139 -16.56 -18.12 8.76
CA LEU A 139 -17.77 -18.55 8.04
C LEU A 139 -17.33 -19.31 6.80
N ALA A 140 -17.69 -20.58 6.69
CA ALA A 140 -17.30 -21.45 5.59
C ALA A 140 -18.55 -21.99 4.87
N GLY A 141 -18.75 -21.56 3.62
CA GLY A 141 -19.86 -21.94 2.78
C GLY A 141 -19.54 -23.16 1.92
N ASP A 142 -20.46 -24.12 1.91
CA ASP A 142 -20.52 -25.20 0.93
C ASP A 142 -21.69 -24.96 -0.01
N ALA A 143 -21.39 -24.57 -1.24
CA ALA A 143 -22.35 -24.13 -2.24
C ALA A 143 -22.54 -25.24 -3.29
N ALA A 144 -23.35 -26.24 -2.97
CA ALA A 144 -23.72 -27.31 -3.90
C ALA A 144 -24.75 -26.79 -4.91
N LEU A 145 -24.47 -26.91 -6.22
CA LEU A 145 -25.42 -26.51 -7.27
C LEU A 145 -26.52 -27.56 -7.45
N SER A 146 -27.75 -27.10 -7.76
CA SER A 146 -28.81 -28.02 -8.16
C SER A 146 -28.46 -28.74 -9.46
N ARG A 147 -28.85 -30.02 -9.56
CA ARG A 147 -28.53 -30.90 -10.71
C ARG A 147 -29.05 -30.39 -12.06
N VAL A 148 -29.98 -29.42 -12.06
CA VAL A 148 -30.62 -28.87 -13.27
C VAL A 148 -29.79 -27.71 -13.86
N ASN A 149 -28.92 -27.06 -13.08
CA ASN A 149 -28.26 -25.79 -13.45
C ASN A 149 -26.73 -25.90 -13.59
N CYS A 150 -26.19 -27.06 -14.00
CA CYS A 150 -24.74 -27.27 -14.10
C CYS A 150 -24.12 -26.73 -15.41
N PHE A 151 -24.25 -25.45 -15.70
CA PHE A 151 -23.36 -24.80 -16.67
C PHE A 151 -22.30 -23.98 -15.93
N ASP A 152 -21.07 -23.91 -16.46
CA ASP A 152 -19.95 -23.22 -15.81
C ASP A 152 -20.25 -21.74 -15.50
N SER A 153 -21.09 -21.09 -16.31
CA SER A 153 -21.55 -19.72 -16.07
C SER A 153 -22.41 -19.57 -14.81
N PHE A 154 -23.15 -20.62 -14.41
CA PHE A 154 -23.98 -20.59 -13.19
C PHE A 154 -23.17 -20.85 -11.92
N ARG A 155 -21.99 -21.49 -12.01
CA ARG A 155 -21.09 -21.67 -10.86
C ARG A 155 -20.62 -20.34 -10.29
N GLU A 156 -20.31 -19.37 -11.13
CA GLU A 156 -19.91 -18.02 -10.68
C GLU A 156 -21.08 -17.20 -10.15
N SER A 157 -22.31 -17.57 -10.50
CA SER A 157 -23.55 -16.91 -10.08
C SER A 157 -24.16 -17.51 -8.80
N ALA A 158 -23.56 -18.57 -8.25
CA ALA A 158 -23.98 -19.18 -7.00
C ALA A 158 -23.30 -18.51 -5.80
N TRP A 159 -24.09 -18.15 -4.81
CA TRP A 159 -23.63 -17.39 -3.67
C TRP A 159 -24.40 -17.74 -2.39
N ILE A 160 -23.73 -17.49 -1.26
CA ILE A 160 -24.30 -17.45 0.08
C ILE A 160 -23.92 -16.07 0.65
N VAL A 161 -24.92 -15.24 0.93
CA VAL A 161 -24.74 -13.89 1.49
C VAL A 161 -24.99 -13.96 2.99
N VAL A 162 -24.11 -13.34 3.77
CA VAL A 162 -24.31 -13.05 5.19
C VAL A 162 -24.50 -11.55 5.30
N HIS A 163 -25.72 -11.14 5.64
CA HIS A 163 -26.13 -9.74 5.61
C HIS A 163 -25.38 -8.90 6.66
N PRO A 164 -25.15 -7.59 6.40
CA PRO A 164 -24.40 -6.69 7.28
C PRO A 164 -25.05 -6.48 8.66
N GLY A 165 -26.33 -6.80 8.79
CA GLY A 165 -27.07 -6.80 10.06
C GLY A 165 -26.76 -7.97 10.98
N SER A 166 -26.04 -8.99 10.50
CA SER A 166 -25.53 -10.08 11.35
C SER A 166 -24.62 -9.51 12.44
N SER A 167 -24.65 -10.05 13.65
CA SER A 167 -23.97 -9.46 14.82
C SER A 167 -23.41 -10.50 15.77
N LEU A 168 -22.38 -10.11 16.52
CA LEU A 168 -22.02 -10.76 17.77
C LEU A 168 -22.86 -10.15 18.89
N HIS A 169 -23.69 -10.96 19.53
CA HIS A 169 -24.53 -10.58 20.64
C HIS A 169 -23.86 -10.94 21.96
N LEU A 170 -23.77 -9.96 22.86
CA LEU A 170 -23.19 -10.09 24.20
C LEU A 170 -24.28 -9.78 25.24
N THR A 171 -24.49 -10.68 26.20
CA THR A 171 -25.45 -10.52 27.29
C THR A 171 -24.75 -10.19 28.62
N ASP A 172 -25.36 -9.31 29.42
CA ASP A 172 -24.91 -8.88 30.76
C ASP A 172 -23.47 -8.35 30.78
N TYR A 173 -23.15 -7.41 29.87
CA TYR A 173 -21.80 -6.90 29.68
C TYR A 173 -21.67 -5.39 29.96
N ALA A 174 -20.52 -4.98 30.48
CA ALA A 174 -20.19 -3.62 30.89
C ALA A 174 -19.03 -3.07 30.04
N LEU A 175 -19.34 -2.28 29.02
CA LEU A 175 -18.34 -1.51 28.28
C LEU A 175 -17.93 -0.26 29.06
N SER A 176 -16.64 -0.07 29.27
CA SER A 176 -16.05 1.22 29.64
C SER A 176 -15.43 1.83 28.38
N ILE A 177 -16.22 2.48 27.55
CA ILE A 177 -15.75 3.06 26.29
C ILE A 177 -15.17 4.45 26.55
N SER A 178 -13.99 4.52 27.17
CA SER A 178 -13.04 5.53 26.70
C SER A 178 -12.18 4.77 25.70
N PRO A 179 -12.35 4.99 24.38
CA PRO A 179 -11.49 4.33 23.42
C PRO A 179 -10.04 4.66 23.78
N LEU A 180 -9.14 3.69 23.68
CA LEU A 180 -7.73 4.01 23.75
C LEU A 180 -7.34 4.72 22.43
N PRO A 181 -6.29 5.56 22.43
CA PRO A 181 -5.71 6.10 21.19
C PRO A 181 -5.49 5.02 20.12
N TRP A 182 -5.22 3.79 20.57
CA TRP A 182 -5.08 2.61 19.76
C TRP A 182 -6.33 2.14 19.02
N ASP A 183 -7.46 2.11 19.74
CA ASP A 183 -8.72 1.66 19.19
C ASP A 183 -9.15 2.60 18.06
N VAL A 184 -9.02 3.91 18.30
CA VAL A 184 -9.30 4.93 17.29
C VAL A 184 -8.38 4.74 16.09
N TRP A 185 -7.06 4.63 16.30
CA TRP A 185 -6.09 4.44 15.23
C TRP A 185 -6.41 3.25 14.30
N ASN A 186 -6.82 2.12 14.87
CA ASN A 186 -7.15 0.93 14.09
C ASN A 186 -8.56 0.93 13.49
N SER A 187 -9.49 1.70 14.07
CA SER A 187 -10.84 1.87 13.52
C SER A 187 -10.89 2.76 12.27
N LEU A 188 -9.82 3.48 11.95
CA LEU A 188 -9.77 4.38 10.80
C LEU A 188 -9.89 3.59 9.47
N THR A 189 -10.97 3.87 8.74
CA THR A 189 -11.29 3.27 7.44
C THR A 189 -11.53 4.33 6.37
N GLY A 190 -11.46 3.94 5.10
CA GLY A 190 -11.74 4.84 3.97
C GLY A 190 -10.78 6.03 3.85
N THR A 191 -11.34 7.24 3.84
CA THR A 191 -10.60 8.51 3.77
C THR A 191 -10.39 9.09 5.16
N VAL A 192 -9.12 9.18 5.58
CA VAL A 192 -8.71 9.75 6.86
C VAL A 192 -8.40 11.23 6.69
N ARG A 193 -9.07 12.07 7.47
CA ARG A 193 -8.87 13.53 7.53
C ARG A 193 -7.80 13.85 8.56
N LEU A 194 -6.62 14.26 8.08
CA LEU A 194 -5.49 14.67 8.90
C LEU A 194 -5.51 16.19 9.08
N GLY A 195 -5.79 16.63 10.30
CA GLY A 195 -5.70 18.02 10.75
C GLY A 195 -4.25 18.43 10.94
N LEU A 196 -3.78 19.36 10.12
CA LEU A 196 -2.45 19.95 10.22
C LEU A 196 -2.56 21.46 10.47
N PRO A 197 -1.71 22.05 11.34
CA PRO A 197 -1.70 23.49 11.55
C PRO A 197 -1.48 24.27 10.24
N ALA A 198 -1.94 25.51 10.18
CA ALA A 198 -1.73 26.37 9.00
C ALA A 198 -0.25 26.64 8.71
N ARG A 199 0.58 26.67 9.76
CA ARG A 199 2.03 26.83 9.70
C ARG A 199 2.67 25.80 10.64
N PRO A 200 2.72 24.53 10.22
CA PRO A 200 3.28 23.48 11.06
C PRO A 200 4.79 23.70 11.24
N SER A 201 5.29 23.45 12.45
CA SER A 201 6.72 23.31 12.70
C SER A 201 7.30 22.10 11.95
N SER A 202 8.62 22.01 11.86
CA SER A 202 9.29 20.84 11.25
C SER A 202 8.87 19.52 11.90
N ASP A 203 8.70 19.48 13.22
CA ASP A 203 8.33 18.26 13.94
C ASP A 203 6.86 17.90 13.72
N GLU A 204 5.94 18.89 13.74
CA GLU A 204 4.53 18.66 13.41
C GLU A 204 4.35 18.20 11.96
N TYR A 205 5.10 18.76 11.02
CA TYR A 205 5.05 18.30 9.63
C TYR A 205 5.60 16.87 9.51
N ALA A 206 6.69 16.55 10.21
CA ALA A 206 7.25 15.19 10.22
C ALA A 206 6.27 14.17 10.84
N ALA A 207 5.56 14.56 11.92
CA ALA A 207 4.49 13.78 12.52
C ALA A 207 3.34 13.54 11.54
N GLY A 208 2.89 14.59 10.86
CA GLY A 208 1.85 14.51 9.84
C GLY A 208 2.22 13.60 8.67
N LEU A 209 3.46 13.71 8.15
CA LEU A 209 3.98 12.82 7.11
C LEU A 209 4.02 11.36 7.57
N ARG A 210 4.46 11.10 8.81
CA ARG A 210 4.51 9.74 9.37
C ARG A 210 3.11 9.12 9.41
N VAL A 211 2.15 9.84 9.97
CA VAL A 211 0.77 9.39 10.10
C VAL A 211 0.16 9.14 8.72
N ALA A 212 0.31 10.11 7.81
CA ALA A 212 -0.19 9.98 6.45
C ALA A 212 0.44 8.78 5.73
N ALA A 213 1.75 8.57 5.89
CA ALA A 213 2.45 7.45 5.27
C ALA A 213 1.97 6.10 5.82
N ASP A 214 1.71 5.99 7.12
CA ASP A 214 1.15 4.77 7.70
C ASP A 214 -0.26 4.46 7.20
N MET A 215 -1.13 5.48 7.15
CA MET A 215 -2.48 5.34 6.61
C MET A 215 -2.47 4.93 5.12
N VAL A 216 -1.59 5.53 4.31
CA VAL A 216 -1.39 5.12 2.91
C VAL A 216 -0.90 3.68 2.83
N ARG A 217 0.00 3.25 3.73
CA ARG A 217 0.48 1.86 3.82
C ARG A 217 -0.66 0.86 4.09
N ARG A 218 -1.65 1.28 4.88
CA ARG A 218 -2.89 0.55 5.19
C ARG A 218 -3.96 0.64 4.08
N GLY A 219 -3.63 1.24 2.94
CA GLY A 219 -4.55 1.39 1.82
C GLY A 219 -5.67 2.43 2.07
N ARG A 220 -5.44 3.39 2.97
CA ARG A 220 -6.37 4.50 3.24
C ARG A 220 -6.04 5.71 2.38
N GLN A 221 -7.06 6.52 2.08
CA GLN A 221 -6.86 7.83 1.44
C GLN A 221 -6.64 8.90 2.52
N ILE A 222 -5.86 9.93 2.21
CA ILE A 222 -5.57 11.03 3.13
C ILE A 222 -6.13 12.34 2.58
N ALA A 223 -6.91 13.03 3.40
CA ALA A 223 -7.36 14.39 3.15
C ALA A 223 -6.77 15.32 4.20
N ILE A 224 -6.11 16.41 3.77
CA ILE A 224 -5.55 17.38 4.69
C ILE A 224 -6.62 18.42 5.03
N VAL A 225 -6.88 18.60 6.32
CA VAL A 225 -7.79 19.63 6.84
C VAL A 225 -7.05 20.53 7.83
N ASP A 226 -7.67 21.64 8.24
CA ASP A 226 -7.12 22.48 9.29
C ASP A 226 -7.13 21.75 10.64
N ALA A 227 -6.06 21.87 11.44
CA ALA A 227 -6.00 21.28 12.79
C ALA A 227 -7.08 21.82 13.74
N ALA A 228 -7.59 23.03 13.48
CA ALA A 228 -8.72 23.60 14.21
C ALA A 228 -10.08 23.05 13.74
N SER A 229 -10.12 22.24 12.68
CA SER A 229 -11.37 21.67 12.17
C SER A 229 -11.88 20.53 13.06
N ASP A 230 -13.17 20.60 13.40
CA ASP A 230 -13.89 19.51 14.08
C ASP A 230 -14.04 18.26 13.19
N ASP A 231 -13.79 18.38 11.89
CA ASP A 231 -13.90 17.30 10.91
C ASP A 231 -12.64 16.42 10.82
N ALA A 232 -11.56 16.77 11.52
CA ALA A 232 -10.34 15.97 11.53
C ALA A 232 -10.55 14.65 12.30
N ASP A 233 -10.04 13.54 11.75
CA ASP A 233 -10.01 12.23 12.42
C ASP A 233 -8.75 12.13 13.30
N ILE A 234 -7.64 12.67 12.79
CA ILE A 234 -6.36 12.79 13.49
C ILE A 234 -5.93 14.26 13.45
N VAL A 235 -5.45 14.80 14.57
CA VAL A 235 -4.98 16.19 14.69
C VAL A 235 -3.53 16.19 15.13
N ILE A 236 -2.69 16.89 14.37
CA ILE A 236 -1.32 17.17 14.77
C ILE A 236 -1.29 18.48 15.57
N ASP A 237 -0.86 18.41 16.82
CA ASP A 237 -0.83 19.55 17.75
C ASP A 237 0.38 19.45 18.68
N GLY A 238 1.43 20.22 18.39
CA GLY A 238 2.68 20.20 19.15
C GLY A 238 2.63 20.86 20.53
N SER A 239 1.47 21.33 20.99
CA SER A 239 1.35 22.04 22.28
C SER A 239 1.46 21.16 23.53
N ASP A 240 1.33 19.83 23.42
CA ASP A 240 1.34 18.89 24.56
C ASP A 240 2.23 17.64 24.32
N PRO A 241 3.41 17.52 24.96
CA PRO A 241 4.46 16.59 24.55
C PRO A 241 4.36 15.16 25.12
N ALA A 242 3.45 14.87 26.06
CA ALA A 242 3.61 13.68 26.88
C ALA A 242 3.20 12.36 26.18
N GLN A 243 1.99 12.25 25.59
CA GLN A 243 1.49 11.03 24.92
C GLN A 243 0.37 11.33 23.90
N PRO A 244 0.11 10.42 22.92
CA PRO A 244 -1.10 10.49 22.11
C PRO A 244 -2.35 10.45 22.98
N ARG A 245 -3.32 11.31 22.69
CA ARG A 245 -4.55 11.43 23.48
C ARG A 245 -5.78 11.50 22.59
N LEU A 246 -6.94 11.27 23.18
CA LEU A 246 -8.22 11.44 22.51
C LEU A 246 -8.85 12.77 22.90
N ARG A 247 -9.36 13.48 21.89
CA ARG A 247 -10.15 14.71 22.04
C ARG A 247 -11.56 14.44 21.53
N GLN A 248 -12.59 14.72 22.33
CA GLN A 248 -13.96 14.62 21.84
C GLN A 248 -14.20 15.71 20.79
N SER A 249 -14.71 15.31 19.62
CA SER A 249 -15.18 16.29 18.63
C SER A 249 -16.57 16.77 19.03
N PRO A 250 -16.85 18.08 19.03
CA PRO A 250 -18.19 18.58 19.30
C PRO A 250 -19.18 18.25 18.16
N LYS A 251 -18.70 17.89 16.96
CA LYS A 251 -19.52 17.59 15.78
C LYS A 251 -19.60 16.12 15.42
N ARG A 252 -18.77 15.25 16.02
CA ARG A 252 -18.77 13.81 15.76
C ARG A 252 -18.90 13.02 17.05
N PRO A 253 -19.65 11.90 17.04
CA PRO A 253 -19.67 10.98 18.17
C PRO A 253 -18.30 10.33 18.41
N ASP A 254 -17.43 10.33 17.39
CA ASP A 254 -16.10 9.71 17.45
C ASP A 254 -15.06 10.65 18.05
N SER A 255 -14.10 10.05 18.77
CA SER A 255 -12.97 10.79 19.34
C SER A 255 -11.90 11.06 18.28
N GLN A 256 -11.39 12.30 18.24
CA GLN A 256 -10.23 12.67 17.43
C GLN A 256 -8.96 12.20 18.12
N LEU A 257 -8.05 11.61 17.36
CA LEU A 257 -6.72 11.26 17.85
C LEU A 257 -5.78 12.46 17.75
N VAL A 258 -5.20 12.88 18.86
CA VAL A 258 -4.23 14.00 18.90
C VAL A 258 -2.82 13.44 19.04
N ILE A 259 -1.92 13.86 18.14
CA ILE A 259 -0.52 13.45 18.09
C ILE A 259 0.36 14.72 18.07
N ALA A 260 1.36 14.79 18.94
CA ALA A 260 2.12 16.02 19.13
C ALA A 260 3.46 16.08 18.39
N SER A 261 4.08 14.94 18.13
CA SER A 261 5.45 14.89 17.60
C SER A 261 5.72 13.71 16.68
N GLU A 262 6.81 13.77 15.91
CA GLU A 262 7.23 12.66 15.05
C GLU A 262 7.57 11.42 15.87
N ALA A 263 8.15 11.60 17.06
CA ALA A 263 8.48 10.52 17.97
C ALA A 263 7.21 9.77 18.44
N GLN A 264 6.13 10.49 18.76
CA GLN A 264 4.85 9.89 19.12
C GLN A 264 4.20 9.19 17.92
N ALA A 265 4.17 9.84 16.76
CA ALA A 265 3.66 9.25 15.51
C ALA A 265 4.40 7.96 15.15
N ARG A 266 5.73 7.94 15.31
CA ARG A 266 6.57 6.77 15.08
C ARG A 266 6.27 5.66 16.08
N ALA A 267 6.17 5.97 17.37
CA ALA A 267 5.84 4.98 18.40
C ALA A 267 4.50 4.30 18.10
N LEU A 268 3.47 5.08 17.73
CA LEU A 268 2.15 4.59 17.35
C LEU A 268 2.18 3.73 16.08
N THR A 269 2.96 4.15 15.08
CA THR A 269 3.10 3.40 13.82
C THR A 269 3.81 2.07 14.04
N VAL A 270 4.92 2.05 14.78
CA VAL A 270 5.72 0.84 15.05
C VAL A 270 4.96 -0.14 15.93
N SER A 271 4.26 0.34 16.97
CA SER A 271 3.38 -0.55 17.74
C SER A 271 2.30 -1.16 16.85
N SER A 272 1.97 -0.52 15.73
CA SER A 272 0.81 -0.92 14.93
C SER A 272 1.08 -2.07 14.01
N GLU A 273 2.32 -2.16 13.56
CA GLU A 273 2.82 -3.32 12.86
C GLU A 273 2.96 -4.50 13.82
N PHE A 274 3.34 -4.24 15.08
CA PHE A 274 3.41 -5.28 16.10
C PHE A 274 2.05 -5.91 16.41
N PHE A 275 0.98 -5.10 16.52
CA PHE A 275 -0.36 -5.63 16.79
C PHE A 275 -1.15 -5.99 15.51
N ALA A 276 -0.86 -5.40 14.36
CA ALA A 276 -1.44 -5.84 13.08
C ALA A 276 -0.92 -7.24 12.69
N GLY A 277 0.29 -7.60 13.14
CA GLY A 277 0.82 -8.96 13.11
C GLY A 277 0.23 -9.90 14.16
N SER A 278 -0.98 -9.65 14.67
CA SER A 278 -1.70 -10.54 15.60
C SER A 278 -2.75 -11.44 14.93
N GLU A 279 -2.52 -11.85 13.68
CA GLU A 279 -2.48 -13.30 13.53
C GLU A 279 -1.25 -13.74 14.31
N PRO A 280 -1.36 -14.43 15.47
CA PRO A 280 -0.17 -15.02 16.05
C PRO A 280 0.43 -15.88 14.94
N PRO A 281 1.65 -15.58 14.41
CA PRO A 281 2.38 -16.63 13.73
C PRO A 281 2.40 -17.77 14.76
N PRO A 282 1.95 -18.99 14.40
CA PRO A 282 1.78 -20.07 15.36
C PRO A 282 3.07 -20.16 16.14
N ILE A 283 3.04 -19.86 17.46
CA ILE A 283 4.20 -19.50 18.30
C ILE A 283 5.47 -20.12 17.72
N PHE A 284 6.11 -19.39 16.81
CA PHE A 284 7.40 -19.78 16.31
C PHE A 284 8.31 -19.15 17.33
N THR A 285 8.92 -20.00 18.14
CA THR A 285 10.22 -19.68 18.73
C THR A 285 10.98 -18.95 17.64
N VAL A 286 11.35 -17.69 17.88
CA VAL A 286 12.28 -16.94 17.03
C VAL A 286 13.61 -17.67 17.15
N THR A 287 13.67 -18.81 16.47
CA THR A 287 14.88 -19.48 16.09
C THR A 287 15.40 -18.53 15.06
N GLN A 288 16.45 -17.80 15.44
CA GLN A 288 17.22 -16.90 14.58
C GLN A 288 17.09 -17.37 13.14
N SER A 289 16.40 -16.59 12.30
CA SER A 289 16.27 -16.94 10.89
C SER A 289 17.66 -17.30 10.40
N PRO A 290 17.87 -18.49 9.80
CA PRO A 290 19.17 -18.84 9.27
C PRO A 290 19.64 -17.70 8.36
N PRO A 291 20.96 -17.39 8.37
CA PRO A 291 21.51 -16.31 7.57
C PRO A 291 21.00 -16.40 6.13
N LEU A 292 20.79 -15.25 5.49
CA LEU A 292 20.47 -15.15 4.07
C LEU A 292 21.56 -15.90 3.28
N ASP A 293 21.27 -17.13 2.90
CA ASP A 293 22.21 -17.96 2.17
C ASP A 293 22.10 -17.62 0.67
N GLY A 294 22.93 -16.68 0.24
CA GLY A 294 23.21 -16.45 -1.19
C GLY A 294 22.15 -15.64 -1.99
N ASP A 295 21.88 -16.16 -3.19
CA ASP A 295 21.12 -15.51 -4.27
C ASP A 295 19.65 -16.00 -4.34
N ARG A 296 19.07 -16.37 -3.18
CA ARG A 296 17.70 -16.92 -3.09
C ARG A 296 16.95 -16.49 -1.83
N ILE A 297 15.61 -16.42 -1.91
CA ILE A 297 14.70 -16.23 -0.77
C ILE A 297 13.62 -17.30 -0.83
N SER A 298 13.55 -18.20 0.15
CA SER A 298 12.54 -19.26 0.18
C SER A 298 11.12 -18.69 0.41
N LEU A 299 10.12 -19.34 -0.17
CA LEU A 299 8.71 -18.95 0.03
C LEU A 299 8.27 -19.15 1.48
N GLU A 300 8.81 -20.14 2.18
CA GLU A 300 8.54 -20.37 3.62
C GLU A 300 8.93 -19.16 4.47
N ARG A 301 10.02 -18.47 4.13
CA ARG A 301 10.44 -17.24 4.81
C ARG A 301 9.49 -16.07 4.58
N LEU A 302 8.75 -16.08 3.48
CA LEU A 302 7.71 -15.10 3.17
C LEU A 302 6.36 -15.45 3.81
N GLY A 303 6.32 -16.47 4.69
CA GLY A 303 5.11 -16.86 5.41
C GLY A 303 4.16 -17.72 4.58
N LEU A 304 4.58 -18.22 3.40
CA LEU A 304 3.73 -19.11 2.62
C LEU A 304 3.66 -20.48 3.26
N THR A 305 2.43 -20.88 3.61
CA THR A 305 2.15 -22.21 4.11
C THR A 305 2.19 -23.21 2.95
N THR A 306 2.90 -24.32 3.15
CA THR A 306 2.97 -25.42 2.17
C THR A 306 1.76 -26.34 2.28
N GLU A 307 0.59 -25.76 2.51
CA GLU A 307 -0.65 -26.52 2.68
C GLU A 307 -1.11 -27.09 1.35
N THR A 308 -1.61 -28.32 1.39
CA THR A 308 -2.27 -28.94 0.26
C THR A 308 -3.62 -28.25 0.04
N ARG A 309 -3.80 -27.64 -1.12
CA ARG A 309 -5.03 -27.00 -1.56
C ARG A 309 -5.86 -28.02 -2.32
N THR A 310 -7.14 -28.11 -2.01
CA THR A 310 -8.12 -28.86 -2.81
C THR A 310 -8.74 -27.91 -3.85
N PHE A 311 -8.97 -28.40 -5.07
CA PHE A 311 -9.62 -27.64 -6.13
C PHE A 311 -10.49 -28.55 -6.99
N SER A 312 -11.67 -28.09 -7.40
CA SER A 312 -12.54 -28.83 -8.31
C SER A 312 -12.37 -28.39 -9.76
N SER A 313 -12.40 -27.07 -9.99
CA SER A 313 -12.22 -26.44 -11.30
C SER A 313 -11.02 -25.51 -11.31
N SER A 314 -10.89 -24.65 -10.31
CA SER A 314 -9.68 -23.84 -10.16
C SER A 314 -9.33 -23.56 -8.71
N THR A 315 -8.09 -23.15 -8.49
CA THR A 315 -7.63 -22.57 -7.24
C THR A 315 -6.57 -21.51 -7.52
N ARG A 316 -6.58 -20.44 -6.74
CA ARG A 316 -5.60 -19.36 -6.82
C ARG A 316 -4.77 -19.34 -5.55
N ILE A 317 -3.46 -19.28 -5.73
CA ILE A 317 -2.49 -19.12 -4.64
C ILE A 317 -1.80 -17.79 -4.85
N ASP A 318 -2.00 -16.90 -3.88
CA ASP A 318 -1.34 -15.61 -3.84
C ASP A 318 -0.05 -15.71 -3.03
N ILE A 319 1.05 -15.32 -3.65
CA ILE A 319 2.39 -15.23 -3.11
C ILE A 319 2.68 -13.74 -2.92
N PRO A 320 2.54 -13.20 -1.69
CA PRO A 320 2.90 -11.81 -1.44
C PRO A 320 4.42 -11.65 -1.58
N LEU A 321 4.82 -10.68 -2.38
CA LEU A 321 6.22 -10.33 -2.58
C LEU A 321 6.41 -8.86 -2.21
N ASP A 322 6.80 -8.65 -0.94
CA ASP A 322 7.19 -7.34 -0.45
C ASP A 322 8.69 -7.12 -0.72
N MET A 323 8.98 -6.10 -1.51
CA MET A 323 10.34 -5.65 -1.80
C MET A 323 11.06 -5.16 -0.54
N MET A 324 10.36 -4.95 0.58
CA MET A 324 10.89 -4.69 1.92
C MET A 324 11.48 -5.93 2.62
N VAL A 325 11.36 -7.13 2.04
CA VAL A 325 12.06 -8.33 2.55
C VAL A 325 13.37 -8.60 1.81
N MET A 326 13.56 -7.98 0.63
CA MET A 326 14.75 -8.20 -0.21
C MET A 326 16.05 -7.75 0.47
N PRO A 327 17.19 -8.43 0.24
CA PRO A 327 18.50 -7.90 0.63
C PRO A 327 18.80 -6.58 -0.09
N ARG A 328 19.58 -5.69 0.54
CA ARG A 328 19.97 -4.41 -0.05
C ARG A 328 20.63 -4.63 -1.42
N GLY A 329 20.16 -3.89 -2.43
CA GLY A 329 20.72 -3.91 -3.79
C GLY A 329 20.45 -5.21 -4.56
N LYS A 330 19.56 -6.08 -4.07
CA LYS A 330 19.10 -7.27 -4.80
C LYS A 330 17.62 -7.11 -5.14
N ILE A 331 17.24 -7.65 -6.30
CA ILE A 331 15.85 -7.73 -6.76
C ILE A 331 15.52 -9.17 -7.14
N PRO A 332 14.25 -9.59 -7.03
CA PRO A 332 13.81 -10.89 -7.51
C PRO A 332 13.79 -10.87 -9.04
N THR A 333 14.34 -11.92 -9.65
CA THR A 333 14.38 -12.08 -11.11
C THR A 333 13.47 -13.20 -11.56
N GLU A 334 13.34 -14.25 -10.76
CA GLU A 334 12.58 -15.44 -11.09
C GLU A 334 11.92 -16.02 -9.83
N LEU A 335 10.76 -16.64 -10.01
CA LEU A 335 10.13 -17.52 -9.05
C LEU A 335 10.37 -18.96 -9.49
N VAL A 336 11.06 -19.74 -8.67
CA VAL A 336 11.32 -21.16 -8.91
C VAL A 336 10.39 -21.99 -8.04
N LEU A 337 9.49 -22.74 -8.68
CA LEU A 337 8.47 -23.53 -8.01
C LEU A 337 8.78 -25.02 -8.02
N PHE A 338 8.68 -25.60 -6.84
CA PHE A 338 8.61 -27.05 -6.63
C PHE A 338 7.22 -27.38 -6.07
N GLY A 339 6.59 -28.42 -6.58
CA GLY A 339 5.20 -28.67 -6.28
C GLY A 339 4.70 -29.96 -6.90
N GLN A 340 3.59 -30.44 -6.37
CA GLN A 340 2.92 -31.62 -6.88
C GLN A 340 1.42 -31.51 -6.67
N GLY A 341 0.67 -32.27 -7.44
CA GLY A 341 -0.77 -32.39 -7.26
C GLY A 341 -1.31 -33.74 -7.68
N SER A 342 -2.63 -33.81 -7.86
CA SER A 342 -3.30 -35.04 -8.27
C SER A 342 -2.87 -35.51 -9.66
N VAL A 343 -2.92 -36.82 -9.84
CA VAL A 343 -2.94 -37.46 -11.17
C VAL A 343 -4.25 -37.06 -11.85
N LEU A 344 -4.14 -36.64 -13.10
CA LEU A 344 -5.25 -36.21 -13.93
C LEU A 344 -5.85 -37.42 -14.68
N PRO A 345 -7.18 -37.52 -14.76
CA PRO A 345 -7.82 -38.48 -15.66
C PRO A 345 -7.39 -38.28 -17.12
N LYS A 346 -7.46 -39.35 -17.93
CA LYS A 346 -7.20 -39.25 -19.37
C LYS A 346 -8.13 -38.22 -20.02
N ASN A 347 -7.55 -37.39 -20.90
CA ASN A 347 -8.22 -36.30 -21.65
C ASN A 347 -8.65 -35.10 -20.80
N GLU A 348 -8.02 -34.89 -19.66
CA GLU A 348 -8.15 -33.66 -18.89
C GLU A 348 -6.81 -32.91 -18.86
N LEU A 349 -6.90 -31.58 -18.84
CA LEU A 349 -5.74 -30.70 -18.85
C LEU A 349 -5.79 -29.78 -17.64
N ILE A 350 -4.63 -29.46 -17.10
CA ILE A 350 -4.47 -28.37 -16.14
C ILE A 350 -3.73 -27.24 -16.81
N ILE A 351 -4.23 -26.02 -16.64
CA ILE A 351 -3.54 -24.79 -16.96
C ILE A 351 -3.05 -24.17 -15.65
N LEU A 352 -1.76 -23.89 -15.56
CA LEU A 352 -1.17 -23.07 -14.51
C LEU A 352 -0.88 -21.68 -15.09
N ASP A 353 -1.74 -20.73 -14.77
CA ASP A 353 -1.54 -19.33 -15.08
C ASP A 353 -0.68 -18.67 -13.99
N TYR A 354 0.37 -17.98 -14.43
CA TYR A 354 1.26 -17.20 -13.60
C TYR A 354 1.04 -15.71 -13.87
N LEU A 355 0.57 -15.01 -12.84
CA LEU A 355 0.26 -13.60 -12.89
C LEU A 355 1.18 -12.80 -11.96
N VAL A 356 1.59 -11.62 -12.42
CA VAL A 356 2.30 -10.62 -11.60
C VAL A 356 1.46 -9.35 -11.62
N ASN A 357 1.01 -8.92 -10.45
CA ASN A 357 0.13 -7.77 -10.28
C ASN A 357 -1.08 -7.84 -11.22
N ASP A 358 -1.78 -8.99 -11.18
CA ASP A 358 -2.97 -9.32 -11.97
C ASP A 358 -2.76 -9.34 -13.50
N THR A 359 -1.53 -9.23 -13.98
CA THR A 359 -1.21 -9.39 -15.40
C THR A 359 -0.66 -10.78 -15.66
N LEU A 360 -1.23 -11.49 -16.64
CA LEU A 360 -0.76 -12.80 -17.07
C LEU A 360 0.63 -12.68 -17.70
N VAL A 361 1.63 -13.30 -17.07
CA VAL A 361 3.01 -13.33 -17.57
C VAL A 361 3.31 -14.63 -18.31
N LYS A 362 2.82 -15.76 -17.79
CA LYS A 362 3.06 -17.08 -18.38
C LYS A 362 1.89 -18.01 -18.09
N SER A 363 1.63 -18.95 -19.00
CA SER A 363 0.67 -20.04 -18.81
C SER A 363 1.37 -21.34 -19.18
N GLU A 364 1.25 -22.36 -18.33
CA GLU A 364 1.80 -23.70 -18.55
C GLU A 364 0.68 -24.72 -18.59
N GLU A 365 0.70 -25.58 -19.61
CA GLU A 365 -0.23 -26.69 -19.74
C GLU A 365 0.39 -27.97 -19.17
N MET A 366 -0.38 -28.73 -18.40
CA MET A 366 0.03 -30.00 -17.82
C MET A 366 -0.99 -31.09 -18.12
N SER A 367 -0.50 -32.20 -18.66
CA SER A 367 -1.24 -33.46 -18.82
C SER A 367 -0.79 -34.49 -17.78
N ASP A 368 -1.65 -35.47 -17.51
CA ASP A 368 -1.37 -36.66 -16.69
C ASP A 368 -1.19 -36.42 -15.17
N ALA A 369 -0.41 -35.43 -14.75
CA ALA A 369 -0.25 -35.07 -13.34
C ALA A 369 0.27 -33.65 -13.18
N ILE A 370 -0.09 -33.00 -12.06
CA ILE A 370 0.52 -31.72 -11.71
C ILE A 370 1.88 -31.98 -11.07
N LEU A 371 2.96 -31.68 -11.79
CA LEU A 371 4.33 -31.84 -11.31
C LEU A 371 5.15 -30.59 -11.62
N LEU A 372 5.57 -29.88 -10.58
CA LEU A 372 6.47 -28.73 -10.69
C LEU A 372 7.84 -29.16 -10.19
N ASN A 373 8.75 -29.41 -11.12
CA ASN A 373 10.13 -29.82 -10.83
C ASN A 373 11.10 -28.67 -11.10
N GLY A 374 10.98 -27.60 -10.31
CA GLY A 374 11.79 -26.40 -10.49
C GLY A 374 11.31 -25.57 -11.68
N LEU A 375 9.98 -25.40 -11.80
CA LEU A 375 9.41 -24.53 -12.82
C LEU A 375 9.87 -23.09 -12.57
N THR A 376 10.65 -22.55 -13.50
CA THR A 376 11.15 -21.18 -13.43
C THR A 376 10.17 -20.24 -14.14
N LEU A 377 9.69 -19.27 -13.39
CA LEU A 377 8.77 -18.24 -13.85
C LEU A 377 9.48 -16.88 -13.77
N PRO A 378 9.69 -16.18 -14.90
CA PRO A 378 10.38 -14.90 -14.90
C PRO A 378 9.51 -13.83 -14.24
N ILE A 379 10.12 -12.91 -13.49
CA ILE A 379 9.43 -11.76 -12.92
C ILE A 379 9.83 -10.52 -13.72
N PRO A 380 8.96 -9.99 -14.59
CA PRO A 380 9.27 -8.80 -15.38
C PRO A 380 9.51 -7.61 -14.45
N ARG A 381 10.62 -6.89 -14.64
CA ARG A 381 11.02 -5.80 -13.74
C ARG A 381 10.08 -4.63 -13.82
N GLU A 382 9.53 -4.41 -15.01
CA GLU A 382 8.58 -3.35 -15.33
C GLU A 382 7.27 -3.53 -14.55
N MET A 383 7.03 -4.73 -14.03
CA MET A 383 5.86 -5.07 -13.21
C MET A 383 6.17 -5.04 -11.73
N LEU A 384 7.42 -4.86 -11.31
CA LEU A 384 7.77 -4.81 -9.89
C LEU A 384 7.38 -3.46 -9.29
N HIS A 385 6.71 -3.53 -8.14
CA HIS A 385 6.35 -2.45 -7.24
C HIS A 385 6.90 -2.77 -5.85
N ARG A 386 6.62 -1.94 -4.85
CA ARG A 386 6.97 -2.29 -3.46
C ARG A 386 6.26 -3.58 -3.01
N ASN A 387 4.94 -3.58 -3.14
CA ASN A 387 4.11 -4.72 -2.82
C ASN A 387 3.66 -5.35 -4.13
N ASN A 388 4.12 -6.56 -4.38
CA ASN A 388 3.74 -7.32 -5.56
C ASN A 388 2.82 -8.46 -5.15
N ARG A 389 1.74 -8.62 -5.90
CA ARG A 389 0.88 -9.79 -5.83
C ARG A 389 1.30 -10.72 -6.94
N ILE A 390 2.00 -11.78 -6.58
CA ILE A 390 2.27 -12.88 -7.51
C ILE A 390 1.18 -13.92 -7.30
N SER A 391 0.53 -14.35 -8.37
CA SER A 391 -0.57 -15.29 -8.29
C SER A 391 -0.34 -16.48 -9.20
N LEU A 392 -0.61 -17.66 -8.67
CA LEU A 392 -0.64 -18.91 -9.41
C LEU A 392 -2.08 -19.38 -9.45
N GLU A 393 -2.68 -19.37 -10.63
CA GLU A 393 -4.02 -19.88 -10.83
C GLU A 393 -3.95 -21.23 -11.54
N VAL A 394 -4.33 -22.28 -10.82
CA VAL A 394 -4.44 -23.64 -11.34
C VAL A 394 -5.87 -23.82 -11.82
N ARG A 395 -6.08 -24.11 -13.10
CA ARG A 395 -7.39 -24.35 -13.71
C ARG A 395 -7.43 -25.72 -14.36
N ARG A 396 -8.49 -26.46 -14.13
CA ARG A 396 -8.79 -27.76 -14.73
C ARG A 396 -9.74 -27.56 -15.90
N LEU A 397 -9.31 -27.98 -17.08
CA LEU A 397 -10.15 -28.12 -18.26
C LEU A 397 -10.60 -29.57 -18.34
N SER A 398 -11.84 -29.81 -17.91
CA SER A 398 -12.48 -31.11 -18.00
C SER A 398 -13.28 -31.23 -19.29
N SER A 399 -13.21 -32.40 -19.94
CA SER A 399 -14.06 -32.75 -21.08
C SER A 399 -15.41 -33.33 -20.65
N LYS A 400 -15.65 -33.54 -19.35
CA LYS A 400 -16.91 -34.09 -18.82
C LYS A 400 -17.93 -33.00 -18.57
N SER A 401 -19.21 -33.33 -18.74
CA SER A 401 -20.33 -32.45 -18.40
C SER A 401 -20.30 -32.08 -16.91
N ALA A 402 -20.38 -30.78 -16.59
CA ALA A 402 -20.11 -30.14 -15.29
C ALA A 402 -20.93 -30.62 -14.05
N CYS A 403 -21.78 -31.65 -14.18
CA CYS A 403 -22.60 -32.21 -13.08
C CYS A 403 -22.05 -33.49 -12.44
N GLN A 404 -21.05 -34.18 -13.02
CA GLN A 404 -20.47 -35.32 -12.33
C GLN A 404 -19.55 -34.79 -11.23
N SER A 405 -19.72 -35.29 -10.00
CA SER A 405 -18.82 -35.00 -8.88
C SER A 405 -17.41 -35.39 -9.28
N GLU A 406 -16.64 -34.45 -9.79
CA GLU A 406 -15.22 -34.65 -10.03
C GLU A 406 -14.54 -34.76 -8.67
N GLU A 407 -13.73 -35.80 -8.50
CA GLU A 407 -12.86 -35.88 -7.34
C GLU A 407 -12.00 -34.61 -7.31
N PRO A 408 -11.93 -33.93 -6.14
CA PRO A 408 -11.15 -32.71 -6.02
C PRO A 408 -9.69 -33.02 -6.31
N GLY A 409 -9.11 -32.23 -7.21
CA GLY A 409 -7.67 -32.19 -7.40
C GLY A 409 -7.00 -31.64 -6.14
N LEU A 410 -5.83 -32.17 -5.83
CA LEU A 410 -4.94 -31.66 -4.81
C LEU A 410 -3.81 -30.91 -5.50
N PHE A 411 -3.37 -29.80 -4.92
CA PHE A 411 -2.19 -29.07 -5.36
C PHE A 411 -1.42 -28.55 -4.15
N GLN A 412 -0.11 -28.72 -4.16
CA GLN A 412 0.75 -28.29 -3.06
C GLN A 412 2.04 -27.71 -3.62
N ILE A 413 2.39 -26.51 -3.16
CA ILE A 413 3.72 -25.92 -3.34
C ILE A 413 4.63 -26.44 -2.23
N ARG A 414 5.78 -26.98 -2.60
CA ARG A 414 6.78 -27.53 -1.68
C ARG A 414 7.67 -26.42 -1.11
N LYS A 415 8.21 -26.67 0.09
CA LYS A 415 9.10 -25.75 0.84
C LYS A 415 10.36 -25.34 0.08
N GLY A 416 10.81 -26.18 -0.86
CA GLY A 416 11.97 -25.90 -1.71
C GLY A 416 11.76 -24.79 -2.73
N SER A 417 10.56 -24.22 -2.85
CA SER A 417 10.29 -23.11 -3.76
C SER A 417 10.89 -21.80 -3.24
N TYR A 418 11.43 -20.98 -4.14
CA TYR A 418 12.13 -19.75 -3.78
C TYR A 418 12.07 -18.69 -4.88
N PHE A 419 12.28 -17.44 -4.50
CA PHE A 419 12.66 -16.36 -5.40
C PHE A 419 14.16 -16.39 -5.65
N ALA A 420 14.57 -16.48 -6.91
CA ALA A 420 15.95 -16.19 -7.29
C ALA A 420 16.15 -14.67 -7.22
N ILE A 421 17.19 -14.24 -6.54
CA ILE A 421 17.56 -12.83 -6.42
C ILE A 421 18.94 -12.64 -7.00
N SER A 422 19.12 -11.59 -7.80
CA SER A 422 20.40 -11.28 -8.40
C SER A 422 20.97 -10.00 -7.78
N LYS A 423 22.28 -10.00 -7.50
CA LYS A 423 23.03 -8.73 -7.43
C LYS A 423 23.11 -8.23 -8.85
N GLN A 424 22.26 -7.27 -9.18
CA GLN A 424 22.42 -6.62 -10.45
C GLN A 424 23.23 -5.35 -10.26
N ASP A 425 24.23 -5.17 -11.13
CA ASP A 425 24.87 -3.87 -11.35
C ASP A 425 23.81 -2.92 -11.93
N TRP A 426 22.96 -2.42 -11.04
CA TRP A 426 21.97 -1.41 -11.35
C TRP A 426 22.70 -0.09 -11.60
N GLN A 427 22.98 0.15 -12.88
CA GLN A 427 23.24 1.49 -13.40
C GLN A 427 21.94 2.30 -13.60
N GLY A 428 20.79 1.74 -13.19
CA GLY A 428 19.48 2.40 -13.26
C GLY A 428 19.35 3.55 -12.26
N ASN A 429 18.56 4.56 -12.65
CA ASN A 429 18.19 5.70 -11.82
C ASN A 429 16.73 5.58 -11.37
N ASP A 430 16.22 4.36 -11.19
CA ASP A 430 14.78 4.16 -11.12
C ASP A 430 14.25 4.53 -9.73
N ILE A 431 13.02 5.02 -9.66
CA ILE A 431 12.40 5.47 -8.41
C ILE A 431 12.19 4.28 -7.46
N VAL A 432 11.98 3.07 -8.00
CA VAL A 432 11.80 1.83 -7.21
C VAL A 432 13.08 1.48 -6.43
N ASP A 433 14.28 1.78 -6.91
CA ASP A 433 15.51 1.48 -6.15
C ASP A 433 15.66 2.39 -4.95
N TRP A 434 15.22 3.64 -5.08
CA TRP A 434 15.23 4.58 -3.97
C TRP A 434 14.43 4.02 -2.79
N VAL A 435 13.35 3.29 -3.10
CA VAL A 435 12.49 2.60 -2.15
C VAL A 435 13.17 1.41 -1.44
N VAL A 436 14.02 0.65 -2.14
CA VAL A 436 14.60 -0.61 -1.61
C VAL A 436 15.75 -0.40 -0.61
N ASN A 437 16.31 0.80 -0.50
CA ASN A 437 17.49 1.08 0.34
C ASN A 437 17.08 1.65 1.73
N ARG A 438 17.01 0.81 2.77
CA ARG A 438 16.11 1.00 3.94
C ARG A 438 16.62 1.80 5.15
N ASP A 439 17.93 2.01 5.28
CA ASP A 439 18.51 2.16 6.62
C ASP A 439 19.10 3.55 6.93
N SER A 440 18.56 4.62 6.34
CA SER A 440 18.94 5.97 6.73
C SER A 440 17.75 6.83 7.16
N SER A 441 18.03 7.80 8.03
CA SER A 441 17.11 8.90 8.30
C SER A 441 16.72 9.57 6.99
N LEU A 442 15.42 9.79 6.78
CA LEU A 442 14.94 10.52 5.61
C LEU A 442 14.91 12.01 5.92
N ASN A 443 15.52 12.82 5.07
CA ASN A 443 15.33 14.26 5.08
C ASN A 443 14.25 14.67 4.07
N VAL A 444 13.23 15.38 4.51
CA VAL A 444 12.24 16.00 3.64
C VAL A 444 12.49 17.50 3.63
N VAL A 445 12.82 18.05 2.47
CA VAL A 445 13.01 19.48 2.29
C VAL A 445 11.82 20.05 1.55
N LEU A 446 11.14 21.00 2.19
CA LEU A 446 9.90 21.60 1.70
C LEU A 446 10.17 22.95 1.03
N SER A 447 9.19 23.42 0.25
CA SER A 447 9.33 24.64 -0.54
C SER A 447 9.36 25.91 0.32
N GLY A 448 8.77 25.85 1.51
CA GLY A 448 8.52 27.01 2.37
C GLY A 448 7.20 27.72 2.05
N SER A 449 6.47 27.27 1.02
CA SER A 449 5.13 27.77 0.71
C SER A 449 4.08 26.93 1.45
N PRO A 450 3.33 27.49 2.43
CA PRO A 450 2.38 26.71 3.21
C PRO A 450 1.30 26.01 2.38
N THR A 451 0.91 26.58 1.23
CA THR A 451 -0.10 25.99 0.35
C THR A 451 0.45 24.79 -0.41
N VAL A 452 1.66 24.91 -0.98
CA VAL A 452 2.32 23.82 -1.72
C VAL A 452 2.72 22.70 -0.76
N ASP A 453 3.31 23.06 0.38
CA ASP A 453 3.77 22.11 1.37
C ASP A 453 2.58 21.29 1.89
N ARG A 454 1.51 21.93 2.37
CA ARG A 454 0.30 21.20 2.82
C ARG A 454 -0.32 20.33 1.72
N ALA A 455 -0.37 20.81 0.48
CA ALA A 455 -0.93 20.03 -0.64
C ALA A 455 -0.03 18.84 -1.04
N SER A 456 1.27 18.90 -0.75
CA SER A 456 2.23 17.82 -1.06
C SER A 456 2.15 16.64 -0.10
N VAL A 457 1.54 16.80 1.08
CA VAL A 457 1.53 15.77 2.13
C VAL A 457 1.07 14.40 1.62
N PRO A 458 -0.06 14.24 0.88
CA PRO A 458 -0.50 12.92 0.43
C PRO A 458 0.51 12.23 -0.50
N LEU A 459 1.06 12.94 -1.48
CA LEU A 459 2.05 12.39 -2.41
C LEU A 459 3.38 12.08 -1.71
N VAL A 460 3.89 12.99 -0.88
CA VAL A 460 5.14 12.75 -0.12
C VAL A 460 4.95 11.59 0.85
N ALA A 461 3.81 11.53 1.54
CA ALA A 461 3.44 10.40 2.37
C ALA A 461 3.40 9.09 1.60
N ARG A 462 2.93 9.10 0.34
CA ARG A 462 2.97 7.91 -0.52
C ARG A 462 4.41 7.48 -0.83
N LEU A 463 5.28 8.41 -1.21
CA LEU A 463 6.70 8.11 -1.47
C LEU A 463 7.41 7.58 -0.22
N ILE A 464 7.08 8.12 0.96
CA ILE A 464 7.59 7.64 2.25
C ILE A 464 7.03 6.25 2.57
N ALA A 465 5.72 6.04 2.40
CA ALA A 465 5.06 4.76 2.62
C ALA A 465 5.69 3.67 1.76
N ASP A 466 6.17 4.03 0.57
CA ASP A 466 6.89 3.12 -0.28
C ASP A 466 8.34 2.91 0.16
N GLY A 467 9.11 3.97 0.37
CA GLY A 467 10.57 3.87 0.45
C GLY A 467 11.23 3.90 1.82
N VAL A 468 10.47 4.12 2.90
CA VAL A 468 11.05 4.38 4.22
C VAL A 468 10.52 3.40 5.24
N SER A 469 11.44 2.85 6.04
CA SER A 469 11.06 1.99 7.17
C SER A 469 10.17 2.77 8.17
N PRO A 470 9.13 2.12 8.71
CA PRO A 470 8.29 2.64 9.79
C PRO A 470 9.09 3.12 11.01
N SER A 471 10.25 2.49 11.27
CA SER A 471 11.16 2.81 12.37
C SER A 471 12.18 3.92 12.06
N SER A 472 12.43 4.26 10.79
CA SER A 472 13.43 5.27 10.41
C SER A 472 12.91 6.67 10.68
N ALA A 473 13.67 7.53 11.35
CA ALA A 473 13.25 8.91 11.63
C ALA A 473 13.05 9.74 10.35
N ILE A 474 12.01 10.58 10.35
CA ILE A 474 11.77 11.60 9.31
C ILE A 474 12.19 12.95 9.87
N GLN A 475 13.08 13.64 9.18
CA GLN A 475 13.49 15.00 9.51
C GLN A 475 12.96 15.95 8.44
N VAL A 476 12.32 17.04 8.84
CA VAL A 476 11.79 18.04 7.91
C VAL A 476 12.59 19.33 8.01
N ALA A 477 12.92 19.91 6.86
CA ALA A 477 13.51 21.22 6.73
C ALA A 477 12.74 22.04 5.70
N PHE A 478 12.79 23.36 5.82
CA PHE A 478 12.25 24.28 4.82
C PHE A 478 13.39 24.85 3.97
N ALA A 479 13.18 25.00 2.67
CA ALA A 479 14.24 25.38 1.72
C ALA A 479 14.87 26.75 1.99
N ASP A 480 14.15 27.63 2.68
CA ASP A 480 14.64 28.94 3.15
C ASP A 480 15.62 28.85 4.32
N GLN A 481 15.70 27.71 5.01
CA GLN A 481 16.53 27.52 6.22
C GLN A 481 17.93 26.91 5.95
N ALA A 482 18.40 26.92 4.69
CA ALA A 482 19.77 26.57 4.30
C ALA A 482 20.36 25.29 4.93
N ARG A 483 19.56 24.20 5.00
CA ARG A 483 20.05 22.89 5.47
C ARG A 483 20.58 22.02 4.32
N PRO A 484 21.66 21.24 4.53
CA PRO A 484 22.13 20.28 3.55
C PRO A 484 21.10 19.17 3.33
N LEU A 485 21.00 18.66 2.09
CA LEU A 485 20.01 17.65 1.69
C LEU A 485 20.20 16.30 2.40
N GLY A 486 21.35 16.05 3.05
CA GLY A 486 21.72 14.74 3.61
C GLY A 486 21.73 13.62 2.55
N GLU A 487 22.12 12.42 2.95
CA GLU A 487 22.40 11.33 1.99
C GLU A 487 21.14 10.84 1.25
N LYS A 488 20.01 10.79 1.97
CA LYS A 488 18.70 10.45 1.43
C LYS A 488 17.68 11.55 1.68
N PHE A 489 17.00 11.97 0.62
CA PHE A 489 16.02 13.03 0.74
C PHE A 489 14.85 12.95 -0.22
N ILE A 490 13.76 13.64 0.16
CA ILE A 490 12.71 14.09 -0.74
C ILE A 490 12.75 15.62 -0.72
N TYR A 491 12.89 16.24 -1.88
CA TYR A 491 12.82 17.70 -2.03
C TYR A 491 11.51 18.06 -2.73
N VAL A 492 10.71 18.92 -2.12
CA VAL A 492 9.47 19.47 -2.69
C VAL A 492 9.69 20.93 -3.02
N GLY A 493 9.59 21.29 -4.30
CA GLY A 493 9.77 22.67 -4.71
C GLY A 493 9.91 22.87 -6.20
N ASP A 494 9.73 24.13 -6.62
CA ASP A 494 9.82 24.58 -8.01
C ASP A 494 11.25 24.92 -8.46
N LYS A 495 12.21 24.91 -7.52
CA LYS A 495 13.64 25.13 -7.78
C LYS A 495 14.38 23.81 -7.80
N VAL A 496 15.44 23.75 -8.62
CA VAL A 496 16.33 22.58 -8.66
C VAL A 496 16.96 22.39 -7.28
N PRO A 497 16.94 21.16 -6.73
CA PRO A 497 17.61 20.85 -5.47
C PRO A 497 19.09 21.24 -5.49
N PRO A 498 19.64 21.82 -4.40
CA PRO A 498 21.06 22.16 -4.32
C PRO A 498 21.96 20.92 -4.41
N GLY A 499 23.28 21.09 -4.65
CA GLY A 499 24.26 19.98 -4.62
C GLY A 499 24.71 19.43 -5.98
N ALA A 500 24.34 20.10 -7.08
CA ALA A 500 24.71 19.71 -8.45
C ALA A 500 24.37 18.24 -8.77
N LEU A 501 23.16 17.82 -8.37
CA LEU A 501 22.52 16.58 -8.77
C LEU A 501 22.15 16.66 -10.25
N ARG A 502 22.19 15.51 -10.94
CA ARG A 502 21.70 15.38 -12.30
C ARG A 502 20.31 14.78 -12.26
N PHE A 503 19.35 15.49 -12.85
CA PHE A 503 17.98 15.03 -13.01
C PHE A 503 17.71 14.77 -14.50
N PRO A 504 16.86 13.79 -14.83
CA PRO A 504 16.51 13.48 -16.21
C PRO A 504 15.86 14.63 -16.97
N VAL A 505 14.99 15.40 -16.30
CA VAL A 505 14.22 16.50 -16.91
C VAL A 505 14.70 17.85 -16.42
N SER A 506 15.08 18.71 -17.36
CA SER A 506 15.53 20.09 -17.13
C SER A 506 14.33 21.05 -17.19
N LEU A 507 13.77 21.40 -16.04
CA LEU A 507 12.54 22.21 -15.95
C LEU A 507 12.76 23.72 -16.15
N ASP A 508 14.01 24.16 -16.23
CA ASP A 508 14.44 25.51 -16.60
C ASP A 508 14.24 25.82 -18.09
N ARG A 509 13.95 24.81 -18.93
CA ARG A 509 13.83 24.94 -20.39
C ARG A 509 12.39 25.04 -20.92
N GLY A 510 11.41 25.29 -20.05
CA GLY A 510 10.02 25.53 -20.43
C GLY A 510 9.15 24.27 -20.54
N ARG A 511 8.24 24.23 -21.52
CA ARG A 511 7.33 23.08 -21.72
C ARG A 511 8.12 21.86 -22.17
N VAL A 512 7.85 20.73 -21.54
CA VAL A 512 8.45 19.43 -21.83
C VAL A 512 7.39 18.55 -22.48
N ALA A 513 7.67 17.96 -23.63
CA ALA A 513 6.84 16.93 -24.23
C ALA A 513 7.53 15.57 -24.08
N PHE A 514 6.79 14.60 -23.56
CA PHE A 514 7.20 13.20 -23.52
C PHE A 514 6.49 12.47 -24.66
N THR A 515 7.23 12.15 -25.73
CA THR A 515 6.66 11.46 -26.90
C THR A 515 6.89 9.96 -26.80
N LEU A 516 5.82 9.16 -26.90
CA LEU A 516 5.86 7.71 -26.98
C LEU A 516 6.21 7.28 -28.41
N GLY A 517 7.35 6.60 -28.59
CA GLY A 517 7.92 6.28 -29.90
C GLY A 517 7.07 5.34 -30.77
N LEU A 518 6.20 4.52 -30.17
CA LEU A 518 5.36 3.56 -30.92
C LEU A 518 4.06 4.16 -31.43
N THR A 519 3.48 5.14 -30.73
CA THR A 519 2.16 5.73 -31.05
C THR A 519 2.27 7.17 -31.54
N GLY A 520 3.40 7.84 -31.31
CA GLY A 520 3.56 9.28 -31.52
C GLY A 520 2.76 10.13 -30.53
N GLU A 521 2.15 9.51 -29.50
CA GLU A 521 1.37 10.21 -28.49
C GLU A 521 2.32 11.01 -27.58
N ALA A 522 2.03 12.30 -27.42
CA ALA A 522 2.86 13.20 -26.63
C ALA A 522 2.12 13.62 -25.35
N ILE A 523 2.71 13.32 -24.20
CA ILE A 523 2.28 13.84 -22.91
C ILE A 523 3.03 15.15 -22.69
N SER A 524 2.32 16.29 -22.77
CA SER A 524 2.93 17.57 -22.48
C SER A 524 2.91 17.87 -20.98
N PHE A 525 4.08 18.04 -20.40
CA PHE A 525 4.26 18.61 -19.07
C PHE A 525 4.60 20.10 -19.18
N THR A 526 3.86 20.92 -18.44
CA THR A 526 4.16 22.35 -18.30
C THR A 526 4.47 22.63 -16.82
N PRO A 527 5.59 23.31 -16.51
CA PRO A 527 5.88 23.76 -15.15
C PRO A 527 4.67 24.49 -14.52
N GLY A 528 4.26 24.06 -13.31
CA GLY A 528 3.08 24.60 -12.61
C GLY A 528 1.73 24.17 -13.19
N GLY A 529 1.72 23.20 -14.12
CA GLY A 529 0.51 22.70 -14.76
C GLY A 529 -0.28 21.68 -13.92
N ARG A 530 -1.15 20.92 -14.59
CA ARG A 530 -2.05 19.92 -13.97
C ARG A 530 -1.35 18.62 -13.54
N LEU A 531 -0.04 18.50 -13.73
CA LEU A 531 0.72 17.30 -13.42
C LEU A 531 1.81 17.64 -12.41
N THR A 532 2.01 16.74 -11.45
CA THR A 532 3.15 16.77 -10.54
C THR A 532 4.21 15.81 -11.08
N LEU A 533 5.46 16.27 -11.15
CA LEU A 533 6.59 15.49 -11.64
C LEU A 533 7.43 15.03 -10.45
N VAL A 534 7.71 13.74 -10.36
CA VAL A 534 8.66 13.16 -9.42
C VAL A 534 9.83 12.65 -10.24
N GLN A 535 11.07 13.00 -9.88
CA GLN A 535 12.24 12.46 -10.57
C GLN A 535 13.36 12.16 -9.59
N ARG A 536 14.09 11.08 -9.83
CA ARG A 536 15.22 10.69 -8.99
C ARG A 536 16.49 11.40 -9.45
N GLY A 537 17.26 11.91 -8.49
CA GLY A 537 18.58 12.47 -8.71
C GLY A 537 19.60 11.73 -7.86
N LYS A 538 20.72 11.32 -8.49
CA LYS A 538 21.78 10.58 -7.81
C LYS A 538 23.15 11.18 -8.10
N LYS A 539 23.98 11.32 -7.07
CA LYS A 539 25.39 11.71 -7.18
C LYS A 539 26.19 11.28 -5.95
N GLN A 540 27.12 10.33 -6.12
CA GLN A 540 28.04 9.82 -5.10
C GLN A 540 27.39 9.57 -3.72
N ALA A 541 27.36 10.58 -2.85
CA ALA A 541 26.81 10.51 -1.48
C ALA A 541 25.31 10.89 -1.37
N TYR A 542 24.69 11.36 -2.45
CA TYR A 542 23.31 11.86 -2.47
C TYR A 542 22.42 10.99 -3.37
N ASP A 543 21.30 10.53 -2.84
CA ASP A 543 20.26 9.78 -3.55
C ASP A 543 18.88 10.25 -3.08
N GLY A 544 18.19 11.02 -3.91
CA GLY A 544 16.96 11.67 -3.51
C GLY A 544 15.95 11.84 -4.62
N LEU A 545 14.71 12.08 -4.20
CA LEU A 545 13.60 12.38 -5.09
C LEU A 545 13.35 13.88 -5.10
N TRP A 546 13.14 14.42 -6.28
CA TRP A 546 12.63 15.78 -6.46
C TRP A 546 11.17 15.70 -6.90
N VAL A 547 10.29 16.22 -6.05
CA VAL A 547 8.87 16.43 -6.31
C VAL A 547 8.70 17.87 -6.77
N TYR A 548 8.52 18.05 -8.08
CA TYR A 548 8.18 19.33 -8.67
C TYR A 548 6.66 19.52 -8.62
N PRO A 549 6.16 20.50 -7.85
CA PRO A 549 4.73 20.64 -7.58
C PRO A 549 3.96 21.03 -8.85
N GLY A 550 2.85 20.35 -9.09
CA GLY A 550 1.81 20.75 -10.04
C GLY A 550 0.63 21.42 -9.33
N SER A 551 -0.57 21.18 -9.83
CA SER A 551 -1.81 21.53 -9.15
C SER A 551 -1.98 20.83 -7.78
N SER A 552 -2.83 21.38 -6.90
CA SER A 552 -3.17 20.72 -5.63
C SER A 552 -3.79 19.33 -5.83
N GLU A 553 -4.60 19.16 -6.88
CA GLU A 553 -5.20 17.88 -7.27
C GLU A 553 -4.12 16.87 -7.66
N SER A 554 -3.14 17.25 -8.47
CA SER A 554 -2.06 16.34 -8.86
C SER A 554 -1.13 15.94 -7.72
N MET A 555 -1.09 16.72 -6.63
CA MET A 555 -0.34 16.40 -5.40
C MET A 555 -1.15 15.58 -4.38
N SER A 556 -2.47 15.44 -4.54
CA SER A 556 -3.30 14.63 -3.64
C SER A 556 -3.31 13.14 -3.98
N GLY A 557 -2.59 12.72 -5.03
CA GLY A 557 -2.53 11.31 -5.45
C GLY A 557 -1.83 10.42 -4.42
N THR A 558 -2.51 9.38 -3.95
CA THR A 558 -1.98 8.35 -3.02
C THR A 558 -1.72 7.01 -3.70
N GLN A 559 -1.88 6.93 -5.02
CA GLN A 559 -1.65 5.71 -5.79
C GLN A 559 -0.15 5.42 -5.95
N ALA A 560 0.20 4.14 -5.95
CA ALA A 560 1.58 3.67 -6.16
C ALA A 560 2.11 4.09 -7.52
N LEU A 561 3.37 4.54 -7.58
CA LEU A 561 4.05 4.64 -8.88
C LEU A 561 4.26 3.23 -9.42
N GLY A 562 3.54 2.91 -10.49
CA GLY A 562 3.70 1.64 -11.17
C GLY A 562 4.90 1.66 -12.12
N GLY A 563 5.77 0.65 -12.01
CA GLY A 563 6.79 0.29 -12.99
C GLY A 563 8.20 0.83 -12.73
N ALA A 564 9.13 0.45 -13.60
CA ALA A 564 10.50 0.93 -13.63
C ALA A 564 10.58 2.29 -14.36
N GLY A 565 11.33 3.24 -13.81
CA GLY A 565 11.39 4.61 -14.34
C GLY A 565 12.15 5.54 -13.41
N ASP A 566 12.94 6.46 -13.96
CA ASP A 566 13.61 7.54 -13.23
C ASP A 566 12.76 8.82 -13.14
N ILE A 567 11.61 8.83 -13.82
CA ILE A 567 10.60 9.88 -13.84
C ILE A 567 9.23 9.29 -13.49
N GLY A 568 8.45 9.99 -12.67
CA GLY A 568 7.07 9.66 -12.31
C GLY A 568 6.14 10.85 -12.54
N LEU A 569 5.01 10.63 -13.21
CA LEU A 569 4.00 11.65 -13.49
C LEU A 569 2.72 11.34 -12.72
N TYR A 570 2.26 12.33 -11.95
CA TYR A 570 1.04 12.25 -11.14
C TYR A 570 0.01 13.26 -11.63
N SER A 571 -1.22 12.78 -11.85
CA SER A 571 -2.38 13.62 -12.17
C SER A 571 -3.34 13.80 -11.00
N GLY A 572 -3.23 12.98 -9.96
CA GLY A 572 -4.13 12.96 -8.80
C GLY A 572 -5.37 12.08 -8.98
N ILE A 573 -5.86 11.94 -10.21
CA ILE A 573 -7.10 11.23 -10.53
C ILE A 573 -6.82 9.87 -11.19
N ALA A 574 -5.89 9.85 -12.15
CA ALA A 574 -5.50 8.65 -12.88
C ALA A 574 -4.25 8.02 -12.26
N SER A 575 -4.05 6.73 -12.53
CA SER A 575 -2.85 6.02 -12.08
C SER A 575 -1.57 6.69 -12.59
N PRO A 576 -0.58 6.88 -11.70
CA PRO A 576 0.64 7.55 -12.06
C PRO A 576 1.42 6.72 -13.06
N ARG A 577 2.22 7.40 -13.88
CA ARG A 577 3.02 6.79 -14.93
C ARG A 577 4.51 6.92 -14.58
N ALA A 578 5.22 5.80 -14.52
CA ALA A 578 6.68 5.80 -14.52
C ALA A 578 7.20 5.86 -15.96
N LEU A 579 8.27 6.62 -16.19
CA LEU A 579 8.96 6.77 -17.46
C LEU A 579 10.47 6.60 -17.23
N GLN A 580 11.16 5.99 -18.20
CA GLN A 580 12.61 5.86 -18.19
C GLN A 580 13.23 6.82 -19.21
N SER A 581 14.03 7.77 -18.74
CA SER A 581 14.68 8.75 -19.61
C SER A 581 15.72 8.17 -20.58
N SER A 582 16.29 7.00 -20.25
CA SER A 582 17.32 6.33 -21.06
C SER A 582 16.76 5.38 -22.12
N GLN A 583 15.46 5.09 -22.13
CA GLN A 583 14.88 4.19 -23.13
C GLN A 583 14.68 4.91 -24.47
N ARG A 584 15.05 4.24 -25.57
CA ARG A 584 14.94 4.79 -26.94
C ARG A 584 13.49 5.07 -27.38
N GLU A 585 12.51 4.50 -26.69
CA GLU A 585 11.09 4.65 -26.97
C GLU A 585 10.50 5.97 -26.43
N PHE A 586 11.31 6.79 -25.74
CA PHE A 586 10.87 8.06 -25.16
C PHE A 586 11.82 9.19 -25.58
N SER A 587 11.27 10.27 -26.15
CA SER A 587 12.01 11.52 -26.36
C SER A 587 11.51 12.59 -25.38
N ILE A 588 12.47 13.29 -24.77
CA ILE A 588 12.20 14.50 -23.98
C ILE A 588 12.44 15.69 -24.88
N GLU A 589 11.35 16.29 -25.37
CA GLU A 589 11.42 17.46 -26.23
C GLU A 589 11.17 18.72 -25.41
N TYR A 590 12.11 19.66 -25.47
CA TYR A 590 11.96 20.97 -24.86
C TYR A 590 11.42 21.93 -25.90
N ALA A 591 10.31 22.59 -25.60
CA ALA A 591 9.81 23.70 -26.40
C ALA A 591 10.72 24.92 -26.18
N GLN A 592 11.93 24.89 -26.75
CA GLN A 592 12.71 26.12 -26.87
C GLN A 592 12.06 27.02 -27.94
N ALA A 593 12.09 28.33 -27.69
CA ALA A 593 11.95 29.33 -28.75
C ALA A 593 12.79 28.88 -29.93
N GLU A 594 12.18 28.79 -31.12
CA GLU A 594 12.77 28.19 -32.33
C GLU A 594 14.28 28.46 -32.39
N ASP A 595 15.09 27.44 -32.10
CA ASP A 595 16.53 27.52 -32.23
C ASP A 595 16.81 28.02 -33.65
N LEU A 596 17.76 28.93 -33.86
CA LEU A 596 18.02 29.53 -35.17
C LEU A 596 18.24 28.41 -36.22
N ALA A 597 18.81 27.28 -35.80
CA ALA A 597 18.94 26.07 -36.57
C ALA A 597 17.59 25.41 -36.97
N ALA A 598 16.63 25.34 -36.06
CA ALA A 598 15.29 24.82 -36.32
C ALA A 598 14.47 25.74 -37.25
N PHE A 599 14.58 27.07 -37.06
CA PHE A 599 14.01 28.07 -37.96
C PHE A 599 14.61 27.95 -39.38
N LEU A 600 15.95 27.93 -39.49
CA LEU A 600 16.65 27.77 -40.77
C LEU A 600 16.29 26.46 -41.47
N ASN A 601 16.07 25.37 -40.72
CA ASN A 601 15.71 24.08 -41.30
C ASN A 601 14.24 24.06 -41.77
N ARG A 602 13.31 24.64 -40.98
CA ARG A 602 11.89 24.79 -41.35
C ARG A 602 11.70 25.65 -42.59
N TYR A 603 12.44 26.75 -42.69
CA TYR A 603 12.35 27.69 -43.83
C TYR A 603 13.41 27.45 -44.90
N ARG A 604 14.14 26.33 -44.85
CA ARG A 604 15.27 26.04 -45.76
C ARG A 604 14.90 26.23 -47.23
N VAL A 605 13.75 25.69 -47.64
CA VAL A 605 13.29 25.76 -49.04
C VAL A 605 12.94 27.20 -49.44
N ILE A 606 12.25 27.94 -48.57
CA ILE A 606 11.85 29.33 -48.83
C ILE A 606 13.07 30.25 -48.89
N LEU A 607 14.03 30.06 -47.99
CA LEU A 607 15.31 30.79 -48.01
C LEU A 607 16.12 30.47 -49.27
N LEU A 608 16.11 29.22 -49.73
CA LEU A 608 16.81 28.81 -50.95
C LEU A 608 16.16 29.42 -52.20
N ILE A 609 14.82 29.45 -52.27
CA ILE A 609 14.07 30.14 -53.34
C ILE A 609 14.36 31.65 -53.31
N GLY A 610 14.34 32.28 -52.13
CA GLY A 610 14.64 33.70 -51.97
C GLY A 610 16.08 34.05 -52.39
N ALA A 611 17.05 33.24 -51.96
CA ALA A 611 18.46 33.37 -52.35
C ALA A 611 18.66 33.16 -53.86
N TRP A 612 17.96 32.18 -54.45
CA TRP A 612 18.02 31.92 -55.88
C TRP A 612 17.43 33.08 -56.70
N LEU A 613 16.28 33.61 -56.29
CA LEU A 613 15.65 34.76 -56.96
C LEU A 613 16.54 36.00 -56.88
N THR A 614 17.08 36.30 -55.70
CA THR A 614 18.01 37.45 -55.53
C THR A 614 19.26 37.28 -56.37
N LEU A 615 19.88 36.09 -56.39
CA LEU A 615 21.03 35.80 -57.26
C LEU A 615 20.67 35.99 -58.74
N THR A 616 19.51 35.50 -59.16
CA THR A 616 19.04 35.60 -60.54
C THR A 616 18.85 37.06 -60.95
N VAL A 617 18.24 37.88 -60.09
CA VAL A 617 18.07 39.32 -60.32
C VAL A 617 19.42 40.04 -60.39
N ILE A 618 20.37 39.71 -59.51
CA ILE A 618 21.72 40.29 -59.52
C ILE A 618 22.44 39.94 -60.83
N ILE A 619 22.40 38.68 -61.27
CA ILE A 619 23.00 38.24 -62.53
C ILE A 619 22.35 38.97 -63.71
N LEU A 620 21.02 39.06 -63.74
CA LEU A 620 20.30 39.75 -64.80
C LEU A 620 20.68 41.24 -64.84
N TYR A 621 20.78 41.89 -63.68
CA TYR A 621 21.24 43.27 -63.55
C TYR A 621 22.67 43.45 -64.07
N LEU A 622 23.60 42.56 -63.71
CA LEU A 622 24.98 42.60 -64.19
C LEU A 622 25.08 42.37 -65.71
N VAL A 623 24.28 41.47 -66.28
CA VAL A 623 24.21 41.21 -67.73
C VAL A 623 23.60 42.40 -68.47
N LEU A 624 22.53 42.99 -67.96
CA LEU A 624 21.93 44.19 -68.55
C LEU A 624 22.89 45.38 -68.50
N ARG A 625 23.62 45.52 -67.39
CA ARG A 625 24.65 46.55 -67.23
C ARG A 625 25.82 46.34 -68.19
N SER A 626 26.29 45.10 -68.38
CA SER A 626 27.39 44.79 -69.30
C SER A 626 26.99 44.95 -70.78
N ARG A 627 25.72 44.67 -71.13
CA ARG A 627 25.20 44.94 -72.48
C ARG A 627 25.06 46.44 -72.77
N ARG A 628 24.65 47.25 -71.77
CA ARG A 628 24.61 48.71 -71.91
C ARG A 628 26.01 49.32 -72.08
N SER A 629 27.02 48.83 -71.37
CA SER A 629 28.41 49.28 -71.56
C SER A 629 29.06 48.73 -72.84
N GLY A 630 28.59 47.60 -73.38
CA GLY A 630 29.03 47.08 -74.68
C GLY A 630 28.46 47.85 -75.88
N ALA A 631 27.23 48.36 -75.78
CA ALA A 631 26.61 49.18 -76.83
C ALA A 631 27.27 50.55 -77.01
N ALA A 632 27.77 51.15 -75.92
CA ALA A 632 28.51 52.43 -75.95
C ALA A 632 29.94 52.32 -76.53
N ARG A 633 30.43 51.09 -76.82
CA ARG A 633 31.77 50.86 -77.39
C ARG A 633 31.75 50.56 -78.89
N LYS A 634 30.55 50.55 -79.51
CA LYS A 634 30.33 50.34 -80.95
C LYS A 634 29.66 51.55 -81.65
N SER A 635 29.46 52.66 -80.95
CA SER A 635 29.13 53.96 -81.57
C SER A 635 30.39 54.78 -81.76
#